data_AF-A0A0Q9A1X6-F1
#
_entry.id   AF-A0A0Q9A1X6-F1
#
_cell.length_a   1.000
_cell.length_b   1.000
_cell.length_c   1.000
_cell.angle_alpha   90.00
_cell.angle_beta   90.00
_cell.angle_gamma   90.00
#
_symmetry.space_group_name_H-M   'P 1'
#
loop_
_entity.id
_entity.type
_entity.pdbx_description
1 polymer ?
#
loop_
_entity_poly.entity_id
_entity_poly.type
_entity_poly.pdbx_seq_one_letter_code
_entity_poly.pdbx_strand_id
1 'polypeptide(L)'
;MTVEEYKKQFSEDDAVGWLEIDKEFEQLYPDQEPKHFAPAISYMLGGEYPLDGVSFYESKKQEDHFHFVTYGFSELYYNEEKAGGEFSKWGFELTFRLKPFEADNGNPSWAIALLQNIAKYVFDSGNWFEEFHYMPANGPIRLDTDTEIVALLFVNDPEIEKKQTPHGEVSFLQIVGITAAEFESIKENPETVEELVTKLKKNNPLLITDLNRK
;
A
#
# COMPACT_ATOMS: atom_id res chain seq x y z
N MET A 1 -20.27 -4.54 13.31
CA MET A 1 -20.15 -5.44 14.47
C MET A 1 -20.39 -4.63 15.73
N THR A 2 -21.14 -5.13 16.70
CA THR A 2 -21.32 -4.44 18.00
C THR A 2 -20.14 -4.72 18.93
N VAL A 3 -19.92 -3.86 19.93
CA VAL A 3 -18.88 -4.07 20.96
C VAL A 3 -19.08 -5.40 21.71
N GLU A 4 -20.32 -5.80 21.99
CA GLU A 4 -20.61 -7.06 22.67
C GLU A 4 -20.23 -8.29 21.83
N GLU A 5 -20.48 -8.26 20.52
CA GLU A 5 -20.07 -9.32 19.59
C GLU A 5 -18.54 -9.36 19.46
N TYR A 6 -17.92 -8.18 19.38
CA TYR A 6 -16.47 -8.04 19.27
C TYR A 6 -15.74 -8.68 20.46
N LYS A 7 -16.12 -8.33 21.70
CA LYS A 7 -15.54 -8.91 22.93
C LYS A 7 -15.79 -10.42 23.08
N LYS A 8 -16.82 -10.97 22.42
CA LYS A 8 -17.08 -12.42 22.42
C LYS A 8 -16.21 -13.16 21.42
N GLN A 9 -15.81 -12.50 20.33
CA GLN A 9 -15.06 -13.10 19.24
C GLN A 9 -13.54 -12.92 19.37
N PHE A 10 -13.10 -11.80 19.95
CA PHE A 10 -11.69 -11.41 20.02
C PHE A 10 -11.25 -11.12 21.46
N SER A 11 -9.94 -11.19 21.68
CA SER A 11 -9.23 -10.94 22.93
C SER A 11 -8.11 -9.92 22.71
N GLU A 12 -7.59 -9.34 23.80
CA GLU A 12 -6.55 -8.30 23.74
C GLU A 12 -5.25 -8.75 23.04
N ASP A 13 -5.01 -10.06 22.97
CA ASP A 13 -3.84 -10.65 22.29
C ASP A 13 -4.03 -10.79 20.77
N ASP A 14 -5.23 -10.53 20.23
CA ASP A 14 -5.55 -10.73 18.82
C ASP A 14 -5.12 -9.54 17.94
N ALA A 15 -4.45 -9.84 16.83
CA ALA A 15 -4.15 -8.90 15.76
C ALA A 15 -5.32 -8.82 14.75
N VAL A 16 -6.50 -8.40 15.21
CA VAL A 16 -7.77 -8.52 14.48
C VAL A 16 -7.72 -7.96 13.05
N GLY A 17 -7.32 -6.70 12.88
CA GLY A 17 -7.25 -6.08 11.54
C GLY A 17 -6.10 -6.62 10.69
N TRP A 18 -4.97 -6.95 11.33
CA TRP A 18 -3.85 -7.60 10.66
C TRP A 18 -4.28 -8.92 10.01
N LEU A 19 -4.99 -9.77 10.75
CA LEU A 19 -5.49 -11.05 10.26
C LEU A 19 -6.55 -10.88 9.16
N GLU A 20 -7.31 -9.78 9.14
CA GLU A 20 -8.22 -9.48 8.03
C GLU A 20 -7.46 -9.13 6.74
N ILE A 21 -6.31 -8.47 6.84
CA ILE A 21 -5.42 -8.20 5.69
C ILE A 21 -4.76 -9.50 5.21
N ASP A 22 -4.19 -10.30 6.13
CA ASP A 22 -3.52 -11.55 5.79
C ASP A 22 -4.43 -12.52 5.04
N LYS A 23 -5.73 -12.59 5.41
CA LYS A 23 -6.71 -13.42 4.70
C LYS A 23 -6.85 -13.08 3.22
N GLU A 24 -6.71 -11.82 2.83
CA GLU A 24 -6.80 -11.41 1.42
C GLU A 24 -5.54 -11.82 0.66
N PHE A 25 -4.37 -11.67 1.28
CA PHE A 25 -3.11 -12.04 0.66
C PHE A 25 -2.88 -13.55 0.62
N GLU A 26 -3.36 -14.31 1.61
CA GLU A 26 -3.36 -15.78 1.59
C GLU A 26 -4.25 -16.32 0.45
N GLN A 27 -5.39 -15.68 0.19
CA GLN A 27 -6.23 -16.04 -0.97
C GLN A 27 -5.54 -15.74 -2.29
N LEU A 28 -4.80 -14.64 -2.37
CA LEU A 28 -4.09 -14.22 -3.59
C LEU A 28 -2.83 -15.06 -3.85
N TYR A 29 -2.12 -15.45 -2.79
CA TYR A 29 -0.84 -16.14 -2.78
C TYR A 29 -0.86 -17.37 -1.84
N PRO A 30 -1.68 -18.40 -2.14
CA PRO A 30 -1.80 -19.55 -1.26
C PRO A 30 -0.46 -20.25 -1.07
N ASP A 31 -0.20 -20.68 0.16
CA ASP A 31 1.02 -21.40 0.57
C ASP A 31 2.33 -20.61 0.39
N GLN A 32 2.26 -19.28 0.19
CA GLN A 32 3.44 -18.43 0.08
C GLN A 32 3.68 -17.65 1.38
N GLU A 33 4.75 -18.01 2.09
CA GLU A 33 5.26 -17.19 3.19
C GLU A 33 5.85 -15.88 2.65
N PRO A 34 5.30 -14.71 3.02
CA PRO A 34 5.83 -13.43 2.54
C PRO A 34 7.18 -13.10 3.18
N LYS A 35 7.96 -12.27 2.50
CA LYS A 35 9.05 -11.55 3.15
C LYS A 35 8.44 -10.39 3.95
N HIS A 36 8.66 -10.39 5.26
CA HIS A 36 8.08 -9.40 6.16
C HIS A 36 9.14 -8.51 6.81
N PHE A 37 8.85 -7.21 6.89
CA PHE A 37 9.70 -6.20 7.52
C PHE A 37 8.89 -5.43 8.56
N ALA A 38 9.39 -5.42 9.79
CA ALA A 38 8.82 -4.65 10.88
C ALA A 38 9.89 -3.72 11.48
N PRO A 39 9.52 -2.54 11.99
CA PRO A 39 10.45 -1.67 12.70
C PRO A 39 10.88 -2.32 14.03
N ALA A 40 12.10 -2.03 14.48
CA ALA A 40 12.62 -2.58 15.74
C ALA A 40 11.85 -2.08 16.98
N ILE A 41 11.28 -0.88 16.90
CA ILE A 41 10.42 -0.27 17.92
C ILE A 41 9.16 0.17 17.20
N SER A 42 8.00 -0.29 17.66
CA SER A 42 6.71 0.07 17.06
C SER A 42 6.42 1.56 17.23
N TYR A 43 5.60 2.11 16.34
CA TYR A 43 5.23 3.51 16.39
C TYR A 43 4.51 3.89 17.69
N MET A 44 3.64 3.00 18.17
CA MET A 44 2.92 3.18 19.44
C MET A 44 3.85 3.28 20.67
N LEU A 45 5.05 2.70 20.59
CA LEU A 45 6.07 2.77 21.64
C LEU A 45 7.08 3.91 21.42
N GLY A 46 6.80 4.84 20.50
CA GLY A 46 7.65 5.98 20.18
C GLY A 46 8.73 5.69 19.13
N GLY A 47 8.58 4.61 18.35
CA GLY A 47 9.41 4.35 17.17
C GLY A 47 9.20 5.39 16.06
N GLU A 48 10.17 5.50 15.15
CA GLU A 48 10.14 6.51 14.08
C GLU A 48 9.26 6.14 12.88
N TYR A 49 8.84 4.88 12.75
CA TYR A 49 8.22 4.33 11.55
C TYR A 49 6.75 3.99 11.80
N PRO A 50 5.79 4.69 11.15
CA PRO A 50 4.36 4.50 11.42
C PRO A 50 3.77 3.17 10.99
N LEU A 51 4.36 2.50 9.98
CA LEU A 51 3.92 1.16 9.60
C LEU A 51 4.56 0.14 10.52
N ASP A 52 3.73 -0.66 11.16
CA ASP A 52 4.15 -1.78 12.00
C ASP A 52 4.67 -2.95 11.17
N GLY A 53 4.29 -3.01 9.89
CA GLY A 53 4.74 -4.05 8.98
C GLY A 53 4.66 -3.64 7.52
N VAL A 54 5.55 -4.21 6.72
CA VAL A 54 5.40 -4.29 5.27
C VAL A 54 5.77 -5.71 4.83
N SER A 55 4.83 -6.37 4.18
CA SER A 55 5.05 -7.70 3.58
C SER A 55 5.19 -7.55 2.07
N PHE A 56 5.93 -8.45 1.42
CA PHE A 56 5.81 -8.62 -0.02
C PHE A 56 5.84 -10.08 -0.47
N TYR A 57 5.10 -10.32 -1.55
CA TYR A 57 4.93 -11.59 -2.22
C TYR A 57 5.53 -11.53 -3.62
N GLU A 58 5.93 -12.68 -4.14
CA GLU A 58 6.33 -12.85 -5.53
C GLU A 58 5.11 -13.31 -6.35
N SER A 59 4.85 -12.61 -7.46
CA SER A 59 3.73 -12.86 -8.36
C SER A 59 4.24 -13.03 -9.79
N LYS A 60 3.60 -13.95 -10.51
CA LYS A 60 3.84 -14.18 -11.96
C LYS A 60 2.64 -13.80 -12.82
N LYS A 61 1.59 -13.24 -12.23
CA LYS A 61 0.42 -12.78 -12.98
C LYS A 61 0.81 -11.57 -13.81
N GLN A 62 0.40 -11.52 -15.09
CA GLN A 62 0.86 -10.55 -16.10
C GLN A 62 2.36 -10.65 -16.43
N GLU A 63 3.24 -10.43 -15.47
CA GLU A 63 4.70 -10.60 -15.56
C GLU A 63 5.28 -10.81 -14.14
N ASP A 64 6.55 -11.20 -14.02
CA ASP A 64 7.21 -11.34 -12.72
C ASP A 64 7.23 -9.97 -12.00
N HIS A 65 6.68 -9.92 -10.79
CA HIS A 65 6.66 -8.72 -9.94
C HIS A 65 6.60 -9.08 -8.45
N PHE A 66 7.07 -8.14 -7.63
CA PHE A 66 6.80 -8.11 -6.20
C PHE A 66 5.48 -7.40 -5.95
N HIS A 67 4.64 -7.94 -5.08
CA HIS A 67 3.42 -7.29 -4.60
C HIS A 67 3.53 -7.04 -3.10
N PHE A 68 3.64 -5.77 -2.72
CA PHE A 68 3.76 -5.32 -1.34
C PHE A 68 2.42 -4.98 -0.74
N VAL A 69 2.33 -5.09 0.58
CA VAL A 69 1.23 -4.60 1.40
C VAL A 69 1.75 -4.01 2.70
N THR A 70 1.16 -2.89 3.11
CA THR A 70 1.46 -2.24 4.38
C THR A 70 0.53 -2.69 5.50
N TYR A 71 1.01 -2.56 6.73
CA TYR A 71 0.25 -2.73 7.95
C TYR A 71 0.52 -1.50 8.83
N GLY A 72 -0.47 -0.63 9.00
CA GLY A 72 -0.38 0.48 9.94
C GLY A 72 -1.34 1.64 9.67
N PHE A 73 -1.87 1.74 8.46
CA PHE A 73 -2.88 2.74 8.12
C PHE A 73 -4.28 2.36 8.63
N SER A 74 -4.53 1.07 8.84
CA SER A 74 -5.75 0.54 9.45
C SER A 74 -5.59 0.21 10.95
N GLU A 75 -6.69 -0.08 11.66
CA GLU A 75 -6.61 -0.63 13.03
C GLU A 75 -6.25 -2.12 13.01
N LEU A 76 -4.98 -2.42 13.34
CA LEU A 76 -4.40 -3.75 13.23
C LEU A 76 -4.71 -4.68 14.40
N TYR A 77 -4.73 -4.14 15.63
CA TYR A 77 -4.81 -4.93 16.86
C TYR A 77 -6.18 -4.79 17.53
N TYR A 78 -6.42 -5.62 18.54
CA TYR A 78 -7.60 -5.53 19.38
C TYR A 78 -7.90 -4.09 19.82
N ASN A 79 -9.09 -3.60 19.47
CA ASN A 79 -9.58 -2.29 19.88
C ASN A 79 -11.12 -2.27 19.91
N GLU A 80 -11.70 -2.65 21.03
CA GLU A 80 -13.16 -2.72 21.21
C GLU A 80 -13.88 -1.38 21.01
N GLU A 81 -13.20 -0.25 21.25
CA GLU A 81 -13.77 1.09 21.04
C GLU A 81 -14.00 1.41 19.56
N LYS A 82 -13.30 0.70 18.67
CA LYS A 82 -13.40 0.83 17.21
C LYS A 82 -14.34 -0.20 16.58
N ALA A 83 -14.91 -1.10 17.38
CA ALA A 83 -15.79 -2.15 16.87
C ALA A 83 -16.99 -1.55 16.10
N GLY A 84 -17.15 -1.95 14.84
CA GLY A 84 -18.23 -1.48 13.97
C GLY A 84 -18.13 -0.03 13.53
N GLY A 85 -16.94 0.57 13.57
CA GLY A 85 -16.68 1.89 12.99
C GLY A 85 -16.98 1.93 11.49
N GLU A 86 -17.17 3.15 10.96
CA GLU A 86 -17.33 3.37 9.51
C GLU A 86 -16.03 3.04 8.78
N PHE A 87 -14.90 3.57 9.26
CA PHE A 87 -13.56 3.34 8.72
C PHE A 87 -12.63 2.75 9.77
N SER A 88 -11.75 1.83 9.35
CA SER A 88 -10.68 1.33 10.20
C SER A 88 -9.50 2.31 10.16
N LYS A 89 -9.39 3.16 11.18
CA LYS A 89 -8.37 4.22 11.28
C LYS A 89 -8.36 5.15 10.07
N TRP A 90 -7.34 5.09 9.20
CA TRP A 90 -7.28 5.89 7.97
C TRP A 90 -8.16 5.34 6.84
N GLY A 91 -8.70 4.13 6.99
CA GLY A 91 -9.62 3.53 6.02
C GLY A 91 -8.96 2.90 4.80
N PHE A 92 -7.63 2.78 4.79
CA PHE A 92 -6.89 2.11 3.72
C PHE A 92 -5.63 1.41 4.23
N GLU A 93 -5.06 0.55 3.38
CA GLU A 93 -3.64 0.16 3.40
C GLU A 93 -3.07 0.39 1.99
N LEU A 94 -1.75 0.59 1.89
CA LEU A 94 -1.09 0.72 0.60
C LEU A 94 -0.67 -0.66 0.08
N THR A 95 -0.84 -0.84 -1.23
CA THR A 95 -0.19 -1.91 -1.97
C THR A 95 0.77 -1.32 -2.99
N PHE A 96 1.74 -2.12 -3.44
CA PHE A 96 2.66 -1.70 -4.49
C PHE A 96 3.06 -2.88 -5.35
N ARG A 97 3.07 -2.72 -6.67
CA ARG A 97 3.55 -3.74 -7.59
C ARG A 97 4.81 -3.25 -8.29
N LEU A 98 5.91 -3.97 -8.09
CA LEU A 98 7.22 -3.58 -8.58
C LEU A 98 7.83 -4.72 -9.39
N LYS A 99 8.16 -4.44 -10.65
CA LYS A 99 8.93 -5.37 -11.48
C LYS A 99 10.34 -5.57 -10.89
N PRO A 100 10.89 -6.80 -10.88
CA PRO A 100 12.24 -7.03 -10.39
C PRO A 100 13.24 -6.17 -11.15
N PHE A 101 14.10 -5.51 -10.39
CA PHE A 101 15.17 -4.67 -10.92
C PHE A 101 16.52 -5.30 -10.54
N GLU A 102 17.43 -5.44 -11.51
CA GLU A 102 18.67 -6.21 -11.33
C GLU A 102 19.48 -5.73 -10.12
N ALA A 103 19.60 -4.41 -9.95
CA ALA A 103 20.36 -3.81 -8.86
C ALA A 103 19.77 -4.07 -7.45
N ASP A 104 18.54 -4.56 -7.35
CA ASP A 104 17.91 -4.92 -6.08
C ASP A 104 18.26 -6.35 -5.64
N ASN A 105 18.89 -7.17 -6.50
CA ASN A 105 19.30 -8.55 -6.19
C ASN A 105 18.17 -9.41 -5.57
N GLY A 106 16.93 -9.22 -6.04
CA GLY A 106 15.76 -9.93 -5.53
C GLY A 106 15.25 -9.46 -4.16
N ASN A 107 15.77 -8.35 -3.64
CA ASN A 107 15.33 -7.74 -2.39
C ASN A 107 15.22 -6.20 -2.52
N PRO A 108 14.08 -5.70 -3.02
CA PRO A 108 13.81 -4.25 -3.20
C PRO A 108 13.54 -3.52 -1.86
N SER A 109 14.47 -3.55 -0.91
CA SER A 109 14.27 -2.97 0.43
C SER A 109 14.04 -1.46 0.42
N TRP A 110 14.44 -0.75 -0.64
CA TRP A 110 14.16 0.68 -0.82
C TRP A 110 12.66 0.99 -0.87
N ALA A 111 11.84 0.05 -1.36
CA ALA A 111 10.39 0.21 -1.43
C ALA A 111 9.77 0.27 -0.02
N ILE A 112 10.35 -0.44 0.95
CA ILE A 112 9.93 -0.37 2.36
C ILE A 112 10.14 1.05 2.90
N ALA A 113 11.30 1.65 2.60
CA ALA A 113 11.59 3.02 3.02
C ALA A 113 10.67 4.04 2.34
N LEU A 114 10.34 3.84 1.05
CA LEU A 114 9.36 4.65 0.34
C LEU A 114 7.99 4.60 1.03
N LEU A 115 7.46 3.40 1.30
CA LEU A 115 6.15 3.20 1.93
C LEU A 115 6.11 3.81 3.34
N GLN A 116 7.17 3.65 4.13
CA GLN A 116 7.28 4.29 5.44
C GLN A 116 7.32 5.82 5.37
N ASN A 117 7.93 6.40 4.34
CA ASN A 117 7.95 7.86 4.16
C ASN A 117 6.57 8.40 3.76
N ILE A 118 5.81 7.66 2.94
CA ILE A 118 4.41 7.99 2.65
C ILE A 118 3.58 7.92 3.94
N ALA A 119 3.80 6.89 4.77
CA ALA A 119 3.12 6.77 6.05
C ALA A 119 3.44 7.92 6.99
N LYS A 120 4.71 8.33 7.11
CA LYS A 120 5.11 9.53 7.88
C LYS A 120 4.37 10.76 7.40
N TYR A 121 4.29 11.00 6.09
CA TYR A 121 3.52 12.12 5.57
C TYR A 121 2.06 12.12 6.04
N VAL A 122 1.36 10.99 5.90
CA VAL A 122 -0.06 10.89 6.32
C VAL A 122 -0.21 11.13 7.82
N PHE A 123 0.67 10.52 8.64
CA PHE A 123 0.59 10.63 10.10
C PHE A 123 0.97 12.02 10.61
N ASP A 124 1.94 12.67 9.98
CA ASP A 124 2.41 14.01 10.37
C ASP A 124 1.45 15.11 9.90
N SER A 125 0.91 14.98 8.69
CA SER A 125 0.10 16.03 8.06
C SER A 125 -1.40 15.85 8.26
N GLY A 126 -1.86 14.63 8.55
CA GLY A 126 -3.26 14.26 8.61
C GLY A 126 -3.95 14.17 7.25
N ASN A 127 -3.21 14.27 6.14
CA ASN A 127 -3.77 14.18 4.79
C ASN A 127 -3.73 12.72 4.33
N TRP A 128 -4.91 12.13 4.11
CA TRP A 128 -5.02 10.78 3.56
C TRP A 128 -5.00 10.77 2.02
N PHE A 129 -4.92 9.58 1.46
CA PHE A 129 -5.02 9.35 0.02
C PHE A 129 -6.35 8.72 -0.35
N GLU A 130 -6.84 9.08 -1.54
CA GLU A 130 -7.98 8.46 -2.21
C GLU A 130 -7.53 8.03 -3.61
N GLU A 131 -8.37 7.24 -4.27
CA GLU A 131 -8.15 6.88 -5.67
C GLU A 131 -8.01 8.15 -6.52
N PHE A 132 -7.04 8.12 -7.44
CA PHE A 132 -6.62 9.21 -8.31
C PHE A 132 -5.92 10.40 -7.64
N HIS A 133 -5.65 10.34 -6.34
CA HIS A 133 -4.64 11.23 -5.75
C HIS A 133 -3.26 10.91 -6.35
N TYR A 134 -2.38 11.91 -6.37
CA TYR A 134 -1.00 11.75 -6.84
C TYR A 134 -0.06 12.65 -6.03
N MET A 135 1.21 12.28 -5.97
CA MET A 135 2.23 13.06 -5.27
C MET A 135 3.59 12.96 -5.97
N PRO A 136 4.40 14.03 -5.96
CA PRO A 136 5.78 13.94 -6.41
C PRO A 136 6.61 13.13 -5.40
N ALA A 137 7.57 12.35 -5.89
CA ALA A 137 8.58 11.73 -5.04
C ALA A 137 9.76 12.67 -4.76
N ASN A 138 9.75 13.89 -5.32
CA ASN A 138 10.80 14.91 -5.23
C ASN A 138 12.17 14.41 -5.75
N GLY A 139 12.12 13.51 -6.74
CA GLY A 139 13.26 12.83 -7.35
C GLY A 139 12.84 11.45 -7.86
N PRO A 140 13.78 10.64 -8.35
CA PRO A 140 13.54 9.25 -8.67
C PRO A 140 12.96 8.47 -7.48
N ILE A 141 11.94 7.63 -7.69
CA ILE A 141 11.36 6.82 -6.61
C ILE A 141 12.37 5.83 -6.01
N ARG A 142 13.33 5.38 -6.84
CA ARG A 142 14.52 4.63 -6.42
C ARG A 142 15.73 5.53 -6.65
N LEU A 143 16.39 5.92 -5.56
CA LEU A 143 17.57 6.77 -5.62
C LEU A 143 18.71 6.13 -6.43
N ASP A 144 19.62 6.96 -6.93
CA ASP A 144 20.81 6.55 -7.69
C ASP A 144 20.50 5.61 -8.88
N THR A 145 19.33 5.81 -9.51
CA THR A 145 18.84 5.01 -10.63
C THR A 145 18.47 5.93 -11.79
N ASP A 146 18.87 5.58 -13.02
CA ASP A 146 18.41 6.25 -14.24
C ASP A 146 16.99 5.79 -14.61
N THR A 147 16.02 6.25 -13.83
CA THR A 147 14.59 6.01 -14.02
C THR A 147 13.86 7.32 -14.26
N GLU A 148 12.87 7.32 -15.16
CA GLU A 148 11.98 8.47 -15.37
C GLU A 148 10.83 8.49 -14.35
N ILE A 149 10.74 7.47 -13.50
CA ILE A 149 9.68 7.34 -12.50
C ILE A 149 9.99 8.23 -11.30
N VAL A 150 9.27 9.35 -11.21
CA VAL A 150 9.54 10.45 -10.26
C VAL A 150 8.33 10.89 -9.45
N ALA A 151 7.17 10.27 -9.67
CA ALA A 151 5.95 10.56 -8.94
C ALA A 151 5.12 9.28 -8.76
N LEU A 152 4.16 9.36 -7.84
CA LEU A 152 3.27 8.27 -7.49
C LEU A 152 1.82 8.69 -7.74
N LEU A 153 1.05 7.74 -8.27
CA LEU A 153 -0.38 7.83 -8.47
C LEU A 153 -1.04 6.73 -7.63
N PHE A 154 -2.15 7.03 -6.97
CA PHE A 154 -2.88 6.10 -6.11
C PHE A 154 -4.12 5.62 -6.86
N VAL A 155 -4.34 4.31 -6.90
CA VAL A 155 -5.53 3.68 -7.51
C VAL A 155 -6.04 2.57 -6.62
N ASN A 156 -7.29 2.13 -6.77
CA ASN A 156 -7.71 0.89 -6.12
C ASN A 156 -6.88 -0.30 -6.64
N ASP A 157 -6.48 -1.20 -5.73
CA ASP A 157 -5.78 -2.42 -6.09
C ASP A 157 -6.62 -3.25 -7.09
N PRO A 158 -6.04 -3.68 -8.22
CA PRO A 158 -6.77 -4.38 -9.26
C PRO A 158 -7.17 -5.82 -8.89
N GLU A 159 -6.61 -6.39 -7.82
CA GLU A 159 -6.89 -7.77 -7.39
C GLU A 159 -7.49 -7.87 -5.99
N ILE A 160 -7.44 -6.81 -5.19
CA ILE A 160 -7.93 -6.80 -3.81
C ILE A 160 -9.03 -5.76 -3.67
N GLU A 161 -10.24 -6.26 -3.47
CA GLU A 161 -11.40 -5.40 -3.27
C GLU A 161 -11.40 -4.77 -1.87
N LYS A 162 -12.16 -3.68 -1.76
CA LYS A 162 -12.42 -3.05 -0.48
C LYS A 162 -13.10 -4.02 0.49
N LYS A 163 -12.70 -3.98 1.76
CA LYS A 163 -13.16 -4.92 2.78
C LYS A 163 -13.82 -4.24 3.97
N GLN A 164 -14.87 -4.86 4.49
CA GLN A 164 -15.37 -4.56 5.83
C GLN A 164 -14.63 -5.40 6.87
N THR A 165 -13.89 -4.74 7.77
CA THR A 165 -13.25 -5.39 8.92
C THR A 165 -14.11 -5.20 10.19
N PRO A 166 -13.80 -5.92 11.29
CA PRO A 166 -14.41 -5.65 12.60
C PRO A 166 -14.26 -4.20 13.09
N HIS A 167 -13.21 -3.48 12.67
CA HIS A 167 -12.94 -2.09 13.07
C HIS A 167 -13.46 -1.04 12.06
N GLY A 168 -13.97 -1.47 10.91
CA GLY A 168 -14.45 -0.57 9.86
C GLY A 168 -13.96 -0.93 8.47
N GLU A 169 -14.31 -0.10 7.50
CA GLU A 169 -13.91 -0.26 6.10
C GLU A 169 -12.40 -0.07 5.91
N VAL A 170 -11.79 -0.89 5.06
CA VAL A 170 -10.40 -0.79 4.59
C VAL A 170 -10.38 -0.95 3.07
N SER A 171 -9.86 0.06 2.37
CA SER A 171 -9.53 -0.01 0.94
C SER A 171 -8.06 -0.37 0.73
N PHE A 172 -7.73 -1.04 -0.36
CA PHE A 172 -6.34 -1.28 -0.75
C PHE A 172 -5.98 -0.32 -1.88
N LEU A 173 -5.13 0.67 -1.57
CA LEU A 173 -4.70 1.67 -2.54
C LEU A 173 -3.32 1.28 -3.08
N GLN A 174 -3.29 0.85 -4.35
CA GLN A 174 -2.05 0.59 -5.04
C GLN A 174 -1.37 1.91 -5.42
N ILE A 175 -0.11 2.08 -5.00
CA ILE A 175 0.76 3.13 -5.55
C ILE A 175 1.32 2.69 -6.90
N VAL A 176 1.35 3.61 -7.86
CA VAL A 176 1.83 3.37 -9.23
C VAL A 176 2.87 4.43 -9.55
N GLY A 177 4.07 4.00 -9.93
CA GLY A 177 5.11 4.89 -10.38
C GLY A 177 4.79 5.49 -11.76
N ILE A 178 4.75 6.82 -11.84
CA ILE A 178 4.50 7.56 -13.08
C ILE A 178 5.73 8.39 -13.49
N THR A 179 5.86 8.62 -14.80
CA THR A 179 6.99 9.36 -15.36
C THR A 179 6.86 10.85 -15.09
N ALA A 180 7.96 11.61 -15.24
CA ALA A 180 7.93 13.06 -15.14
C ALA A 180 6.92 13.69 -16.12
N ALA A 181 6.88 13.19 -17.36
CA ALA A 181 5.95 13.68 -18.37
C ALA A 181 4.49 13.40 -18.01
N GLU A 182 4.20 12.22 -17.46
CA GLU A 182 2.85 11.87 -17.00
C GLU A 182 2.42 12.73 -15.81
N PHE A 183 3.33 12.95 -14.85
CA PHE A 183 3.08 13.78 -13.68
C PHE A 183 2.83 15.24 -14.05
N GLU A 184 3.65 15.85 -14.91
CA GLU A 184 3.42 17.22 -15.35
C GLU A 184 2.12 17.34 -16.17
N SER A 185 1.78 16.33 -16.98
CA SER A 185 0.52 16.31 -17.73
C SER A 185 -0.71 16.36 -16.82
N ILE A 186 -0.77 15.55 -15.76
CA ILE A 186 -1.91 15.54 -14.82
C ILE A 186 -1.88 16.72 -13.87
N LYS A 187 -0.71 17.32 -13.61
CA LYS A 187 -0.60 18.54 -12.80
C LYS A 187 -1.12 19.76 -13.57
N GLU A 188 -0.91 19.81 -14.88
CA GLU A 188 -1.51 20.83 -15.76
C GLU A 188 -3.01 20.63 -15.97
N ASN A 189 -3.48 19.37 -15.99
CA ASN A 189 -4.89 19.02 -16.24
C ASN A 189 -5.38 17.92 -15.26
N PRO A 190 -5.64 18.24 -13.98
CA PRO A 190 -5.97 17.26 -12.94
C PRO A 190 -7.16 16.34 -13.25
N GLU A 191 -8.12 16.82 -14.04
CA GLU A 191 -9.28 16.05 -14.48
C GLU A 191 -8.94 14.86 -15.39
N THR A 192 -7.73 14.82 -15.96
CA THR A 192 -7.29 13.77 -16.90
C THR A 192 -6.65 12.56 -16.22
N VAL A 193 -6.55 12.55 -14.89
CA VAL A 193 -5.90 11.48 -14.13
C VAL A 193 -6.50 10.10 -14.38
N GLU A 194 -7.83 10.00 -14.46
CA GLU A 194 -8.52 8.74 -14.76
C GLU A 194 -8.24 8.25 -16.19
N GLU A 195 -8.13 9.18 -17.14
CA GLU A 195 -7.74 8.86 -18.53
C GLU A 195 -6.31 8.33 -18.59
N LEU A 196 -5.39 8.90 -17.81
CA LEU A 196 -4.02 8.38 -17.68
C LEU A 196 -4.04 6.96 -17.10
N VAL A 197 -4.78 6.70 -16.02
CA VAL A 197 -4.92 5.35 -15.44
C VAL A 197 -5.45 4.38 -16.49
N THR A 198 -6.52 4.76 -17.20
CA THR A 198 -7.11 3.94 -18.26
C THR A 198 -6.11 3.64 -19.37
N LYS A 199 -5.29 4.62 -19.76
CA LYS A 199 -4.23 4.46 -20.77
C LYS A 199 -3.15 3.49 -20.29
N LEU A 200 -2.69 3.62 -19.04
CA LEU A 200 -1.69 2.71 -18.44
C LEU A 200 -2.22 1.28 -18.38
N LYS A 201 -3.47 1.09 -17.97
CA LYS A 201 -4.11 -0.24 -17.86
C LYS A 201 -4.23 -0.99 -19.20
N LYS A 202 -4.18 -0.32 -20.35
CA LYS A 202 -4.32 -0.98 -21.68
C LYS A 202 -3.29 -2.07 -21.92
N ASN A 203 -2.05 -1.84 -21.53
CA ASN A 203 -0.94 -2.80 -21.69
C ASN A 203 -0.35 -3.26 -20.36
N ASN A 204 -0.80 -2.68 -19.25
CA ASN A 204 -0.40 -3.01 -17.89
C ASN A 204 -1.64 -3.08 -16.97
N PRO A 205 -2.54 -4.06 -17.14
CA PRO A 205 -3.78 -4.16 -16.35
C PRO A 205 -3.57 -4.14 -14.83
N LEU A 206 -2.47 -4.72 -14.35
CA LEU A 206 -2.10 -4.73 -12.93
C LEU A 206 -1.34 -3.48 -12.47
N LEU A 207 -1.05 -2.53 -13.37
CA LEU A 207 -0.32 -1.29 -13.08
C LEU A 207 1.01 -1.52 -12.35
N ILE A 208 1.73 -2.56 -12.76
CA ILE A 208 3.06 -2.90 -12.25
C ILE A 208 4.03 -1.77 -12.60
N THR A 209 4.75 -1.27 -11.61
CA THR A 209 5.76 -0.23 -11.80
C THR A 209 7.05 -0.87 -12.33
N ASP A 210 7.48 -0.43 -13.51
CA ASP A 210 8.75 -0.80 -14.13
C ASP A 210 9.70 0.39 -14.10
N LEU A 211 10.82 0.25 -13.37
CA LEU A 211 11.82 1.32 -13.23
C LEU A 211 12.53 1.66 -14.54
N ASN A 212 12.47 0.78 -15.56
CA ASN A 212 13.04 1.03 -16.87
C ASN A 212 12.07 1.76 -17.82
N ARG A 213 10.82 2.00 -17.39
CA ARG A 213 9.83 2.72 -18.19
C ARG A 213 10.25 4.20 -18.32
N LYS A 214 10.07 4.73 -19.53
CA LYS A 214 10.41 6.10 -19.92
C LYS A 214 9.13 6.84 -20.33
#